data_AF-A0A832NJ52-F1
#
_entry.id   AF-A0A832NJ52-F1
#
_cell.length_a   1.000
_cell.length_b   1.000
_cell.length_c   1.000
_cell.angle_alpha   90.00
_cell.angle_beta   90.00
_cell.angle_gamma   90.00
#
_symmetry.space_group_name_H-M   'P 1'
#
loop_
_entity.id
_entity.type
_entity.pdbx_description
1 polymer ?
#
loop_
_entity_poly.entity_id
_entity_poly.type
_entity_poly.pdbx_seq_one_letter_code
_entity_poly.pdbx_strand_id
1 'polypeptide(L)'
;MFIKSIDVKRLNRLINELRKRGLWAERHSYSIRIIYNNTIVASLHLYPGFNEAVLRLYGDSVDNYVYSTVSRVLREVLGDFKLIVNRVVREEL
;
A
#
# COMPACT_ATOMS: atom_id res chain seq x y z
N MET A 1 -1.49 25.35 -10.51
CA MET A 1 -1.52 24.31 -9.45
C MET A 1 -0.59 23.19 -9.90
N PHE A 2 0.60 23.07 -9.32
CA PHE A 2 1.52 21.99 -9.69
C PHE A 2 0.96 20.68 -9.13
N ILE A 3 0.73 19.70 -9.98
CA ILE A 3 0.35 18.35 -9.55
C ILE A 3 1.55 17.82 -8.77
N LYS A 4 1.43 17.70 -7.44
CA LYS A 4 2.45 17.08 -6.60
C LYS A 4 2.61 15.65 -7.10
N SER A 5 3.82 15.26 -7.48
CA SER A 5 4.15 13.89 -7.89
C SER A 5 5.07 13.25 -6.86
N ILE A 6 5.09 11.92 -6.79
CA ILE A 6 6.05 11.20 -5.94
C ILE A 6 7.26 10.87 -6.81
N ASP A 7 8.46 11.17 -6.30
CA ASP A 7 9.71 10.75 -6.94
C ASP A 7 9.70 9.23 -7.20
N VAL A 8 10.03 8.84 -8.43
CA VAL A 8 9.99 7.43 -8.86
C VAL A 8 10.92 6.54 -8.02
N LYS A 9 12.04 7.07 -7.49
CA LYS A 9 12.94 6.35 -6.59
C LYS A 9 12.26 6.06 -5.25
N ARG A 10 11.44 6.97 -4.73
CA ARG A 10 10.63 6.72 -3.52
C ARG A 10 9.59 5.63 -3.78
N LEU A 11 8.93 5.66 -4.94
CA LEU A 11 7.99 4.60 -5.33
C LEU A 11 8.69 3.24 -5.45
N ASN A 12 9.83 3.18 -6.12
CA ASN A 12 10.59 1.93 -6.27
C ASN A 12 11.11 1.42 -4.91
N ARG A 13 11.55 2.33 -4.03
CA ARG A 13 11.95 1.98 -2.66
C ARG A 13 10.78 1.40 -1.86
N LEU A 14 9.58 1.99 -1.94
CA LEU A 14 8.38 1.45 -1.30
C LEU A 14 8.12 0.00 -1.71
N ILE A 15 8.16 -0.30 -3.02
CA ILE A 15 7.96 -1.66 -3.53
C ILE A 15 9.03 -2.62 -3.04
N ASN A 16 10.30 -2.21 -3.09
CA ASN A 16 11.41 -3.05 -2.66
C ASN A 16 11.35 -3.35 -1.15
N GLU A 17 10.99 -2.38 -0.32
CA GLU A 17 10.89 -2.58 1.13
C GLU A 17 9.71 -3.48 1.53
N LEU A 18 8.59 -3.43 0.80
CA LEU A 18 7.49 -4.39 0.96
C LEU A 18 7.95 -5.82 0.62
N ARG A 19 8.62 -5.99 -0.53
CA ARG A 19 9.13 -7.29 -0.99
C ARG A 19 10.16 -7.90 -0.04
N LYS A 20 11.08 -7.09 0.50
CA LYS A 20 12.05 -7.53 1.52
C LYS A 20 11.39 -8.07 2.80
N ARG A 21 10.15 -7.66 3.08
CA ARG A 21 9.35 -8.10 4.24
C ARG A 21 8.33 -9.18 3.83
N GLY A 22 8.58 -9.92 2.75
CA GLY A 22 7.75 -11.07 2.37
C GLY A 22 6.38 -10.72 1.77
N LEU A 23 6.10 -9.44 1.50
CA LEU A 23 4.91 -9.03 0.77
C LEU A 23 5.26 -8.86 -0.70
N TRP A 24 4.76 -9.74 -1.57
CA TRP A 24 4.91 -9.50 -2.99
C TRP A 24 4.07 -8.28 -3.37
N ALA A 25 4.70 -7.33 -4.05
CA ALA A 25 4.09 -6.05 -4.38
C ALA A 25 4.32 -5.72 -5.86
N GLU A 26 3.25 -5.36 -6.57
CA GLU A 26 3.27 -4.96 -7.97
C GLU A 26 2.66 -3.58 -8.12
N ARG A 27 3.34 -2.69 -8.85
CA ARG A 27 2.93 -1.30 -9.00
C ARG A 27 2.49 -1.01 -10.42
N HIS A 28 1.32 -0.40 -10.55
CA HIS A 28 0.86 0.25 -11.77
C HIS A 28 0.54 1.71 -11.44
N SER A 29 1.40 2.64 -11.89
CA SER A 29 1.34 4.06 -11.50
C SER A 29 1.38 4.24 -9.97
N TYR A 30 0.31 4.77 -9.36
CA TYR A 30 0.11 4.97 -7.92
C TYR A 30 -0.75 3.89 -7.25
N SER A 31 -1.11 2.83 -7.99
CA SER A 31 -1.79 1.66 -7.46
C SER A 31 -0.79 0.53 -7.22
N ILE A 32 -0.83 -0.06 -6.03
CA ILE A 32 0.07 -1.14 -5.63
C ILE A 32 -0.79 -2.31 -5.18
N ARG A 33 -0.68 -3.43 -5.89
CA ARG A 33 -1.30 -4.71 -5.51
C ARG A 33 -0.35 -5.44 -4.57
N ILE A 34 -0.90 -6.00 -3.49
CA ILE A 34 -0.14 -6.72 -2.46
C ILE A 34 -0.64 -8.15 -2.37
N ILE A 35 0.29 -9.08 -2.49
CA ILE A 35 0.07 -10.52 -2.44
C ILE A 35 0.86 -11.08 -1.26
N TYR A 36 0.20 -11.93 -0.47
CA TYR A 36 0.79 -12.65 0.66
C TYR A 36 0.22 -14.07 0.67
N ASN A 37 1.09 -15.07 0.89
CA ASN A 37 0.71 -16.50 0.82
C ASN A 37 -0.11 -16.83 -0.44
N ASN A 38 0.41 -16.42 -1.61
CA ASN A 38 -0.20 -16.64 -2.93
C ASN A 38 -1.62 -16.07 -3.13
N THR A 39 -2.10 -15.21 -2.22
CA THR A 39 -3.42 -14.59 -2.29
C THR A 39 -3.30 -13.07 -2.36
N ILE A 40 -4.16 -12.40 -3.15
CA ILE A 40 -4.26 -10.95 -3.12
C ILE A 40 -4.92 -10.55 -1.80
N VAL A 41 -4.15 -9.92 -0.93
CA VAL A 41 -4.60 -9.57 0.45
C VAL A 41 -4.87 -8.08 0.61
N ALA A 42 -4.30 -7.23 -0.24
CA ALA A 42 -4.49 -5.79 -0.15
C ALA A 42 -4.21 -5.04 -1.45
N SER A 43 -4.72 -3.82 -1.54
CA SER A 43 -4.25 -2.79 -2.47
C SER A 43 -3.90 -1.51 -1.73
N LEU A 44 -2.84 -0.83 -2.17
CA LEU A 44 -2.42 0.47 -1.66
C LEU A 44 -2.48 1.49 -2.80
N HIS A 45 -3.32 2.51 -2.63
CA HIS A 45 -3.50 3.60 -3.59
C HIS A 45 -2.89 4.87 -3.03
N LEU A 46 -2.01 5.52 -3.78
CA LEU A 46 -1.37 6.76 -3.39
C LEU A 46 -2.06 7.94 -4.08
N TYR A 47 -2.35 8.99 -3.30
CA TYR A 47 -2.98 10.22 -3.76
C TYR A 47 -2.06 11.40 -3.43
N PRO A 48 -1.05 11.69 -4.29
CA PRO A 48 0.00 12.64 -3.95
C PRO A 48 -0.51 14.08 -3.82
N GLY A 49 -1.58 14.44 -4.56
CA GLY A 49 -2.23 15.75 -4.45
C GLY A 49 -2.87 16.01 -3.07
N PHE A 50 -3.14 14.95 -2.30
CA PHE A 50 -3.77 15.01 -0.98
C PHE A 50 -2.83 14.57 0.15
N ASN A 51 -1.62 14.09 -0.17
CA ASN A 51 -0.73 13.39 0.75
C ASN A 51 -1.43 12.25 1.48
N GLU A 52 -2.25 11.48 0.75
CA GLU A 52 -3.00 10.36 1.32
C GLU A 52 -2.59 9.04 0.67
N ALA A 53 -2.58 8.00 1.47
CA ALA A 53 -2.41 6.63 1.05
C ALA A 53 -3.59 5.81 1.56
N VAL A 54 -4.34 5.18 0.66
CA VAL A 54 -5.49 4.36 1.00
C VAL A 54 -5.09 2.89 0.87
N LEU A 55 -5.04 2.20 2.01
CA LEU A 55 -4.81 0.77 2.09
C LEU A 55 -6.17 0.05 2.19
N ARG A 56 -6.53 -0.69 1.14
CA ARG A 56 -7.68 -1.60 1.15
C ARG A 56 -7.19 -2.99 1.51
N LEU A 57 -7.77 -3.58 2.56
CA LEU A 57 -7.47 -4.93 3.02
C LEU A 57 -8.63 -5.84 2.61
N TYR A 58 -8.33 -6.96 1.96
CA TYR A 58 -9.32 -7.90 1.42
C TYR A 58 -9.48 -9.12 2.34
N GLY A 59 -10.72 -9.43 2.73
CA GLY A 59 -11.06 -10.62 3.52
C GLY A 59 -11.12 -10.41 5.03
N ASP A 60 -11.67 -11.40 5.73
CA ASP A 60 -11.96 -11.31 7.17
C ASP A 60 -10.72 -11.61 8.04
N SER A 61 -9.85 -12.50 7.58
CA SER A 61 -8.54 -12.76 8.17
C SER A 61 -7.49 -11.80 7.62
N VAL A 62 -7.67 -10.51 7.94
CA VAL A 62 -6.61 -9.53 7.75
C VAL A 62 -5.43 -9.97 8.62
N ASP A 63 -4.34 -10.41 7.98
CA ASP A 63 -3.12 -10.66 8.73
C ASP A 63 -2.62 -9.32 9.28
N ASN A 64 -2.62 -9.17 10.60
CA ASN A 64 -2.04 -8.03 11.31
C ASN A 64 -0.61 -7.73 10.80
N TYR A 65 0.08 -8.76 10.32
CA TYR A 65 1.35 -8.64 9.62
C TYR A 65 1.30 -7.75 8.37
N VAL A 66 0.30 -7.92 7.49
CA VAL A 66 0.17 -7.13 6.25
C VAL A 66 -0.06 -5.67 6.61
N TYR A 67 -1.02 -5.40 7.49
CA TYR A 67 -1.31 -4.02 7.92
C TYR A 67 -0.09 -3.35 8.56
N SER A 68 0.52 -4.00 9.56
CA SER A 68 1.67 -3.46 10.28
C SER A 68 2.87 -3.24 9.36
N THR A 69 3.14 -4.17 8.45
CA THR A 69 4.22 -4.08 7.48
C THR A 69 4.00 -2.92 6.52
N VAL A 70 2.82 -2.81 5.91
CA VAL A 70 2.51 -1.71 4.98
C VAL A 70 2.56 -0.37 5.68
N SER A 71 1.95 -0.25 6.87
CA SER A 71 1.96 0.99 7.65
C SER A 71 3.37 1.41 8.02
N ARG A 72 4.24 0.47 8.40
CA ARG A 72 5.64 0.75 8.74
C ARG A 72 6.42 1.23 7.53
N VAL A 73 6.36 0.50 6.42
CA VAL A 73 7.11 0.87 5.20
C VAL A 73 6.63 2.20 4.64
N LEU A 74 5.31 2.46 4.67
CA LEU A 74 4.78 3.74 4.24
C LEU A 74 5.35 4.88 5.09
N ARG A 75 5.40 4.75 6.42
CA ARG A 75 5.98 5.76 7.30
C ARG A 75 7.48 5.97 7.04
N GLU A 76 8.22 4.90 6.77
CA GLU A 76 9.67 4.94 6.48
C GLU A 76 9.99 5.63 5.14
N VAL A 77 9.14 5.46 4.11
CA VAL A 77 9.43 5.91 2.73
C VAL A 77 8.64 7.17 2.34
N LEU A 78 7.38 7.21 2.75
CA LEU A 78 6.37 8.23 2.48
C LEU A 78 5.80 8.80 3.79
N GLY A 79 6.69 9.17 4.73
CA GLY A 79 6.29 9.66 6.07
C GLY A 79 5.43 10.93 6.07
N ASP A 80 5.36 11.64 4.94
CA ASP A 80 4.47 12.77 4.70
C ASP A 80 3.03 12.36 4.32
N PHE A 81 2.77 11.08 4.07
CA PHE A 81 1.46 10.57 3.68
C PHE A 81 0.65 10.10 4.90
N LYS A 82 -0.61 10.56 4.97
CA LYS A 82 -1.61 10.03 5.89
C LYS A 82 -2.12 8.68 5.38
N LEU A 83 -2.00 7.64 6.20
CA LEU A 83 -2.55 6.32 5.90
C LEU A 83 -4.03 6.24 6.31
N ILE A 84 -4.88 5.90 5.35
CA ILE A 84 -6.31 5.57 5.54
C ILE A 84 -6.47 4.08 5.28
N VAL A 85 -7.19 3.38 6.15
CA VAL A 85 -7.34 1.92 6.08
C VAL A 85 -8.80 1.56 5.91
N ASN A 86 -9.11 0.85 4.83
CA ASN A 86 -10.44 0.36 4.52
C ASN A 86 -10.43 -1.17 4.56
N ARG A 87 -11.34 -1.77 5.34
CA ARG A 87 -11.56 -3.21 5.33
C ARG A 87 -12.68 -3.51 4.35
N VAL A 88 -12.43 -4.37 3.38
CA VAL A 88 -13.41 -4.79 2.39
C VAL A 88 -13.87 -6.20 2.77
N VAL A 89 -15.11 -6.30 3.26
CA VAL A 89 -15.76 -7.58 3.52
C VAL A 89 -16.19 -8.17 2.18
N ARG A 90 -15.97 -9.47 1.98
CA ARG A 90 -16.12 -10.16 0.68
C ARG A 90 -17.54 -10.25 0.12
N GLU A 91 -18.55 -9.68 0.78
CA GLU A 91 -19.96 -9.78 0.34
C GLU A 91 -20.29 -8.94 -0.91
N GLU A 92 -19.36 -8.15 -1.44
CA GLU A 92 -19.58 -7.23 -2.59
C GLU A 92 -18.67 -7.48 -3.81
N LEU A 93 -18.17 -8.71 -4.03
CA LEU A 93 -17.46 -9.11 -5.26
C LEU A 93 -18.13 -10.29 -5.94
#